data_AF-L0IBP6-F1
#
_entry.id   AF-L0IBP6-F1
#
_cell.length_a   1.000
_cell.length_b   1.000
_cell.length_c   1.000
_cell.angle_alpha   90.00
_cell.angle_beta   90.00
_cell.angle_gamma   90.00
#
_symmetry.space_group_name_H-M   'P 1'
#
loop_
_entity.id
_entity.type
_entity.pdbx_description
1 polymer ?
#
loop_
_entity_poly.entity_id
_entity_poly.type
_entity_poly.pdbx_seq_one_letter_code
_entity_poly.pdbx_strand_id
1 'polypeptide(L)'
;MTDTDPDHDTGDEPTPDEMTLDELRSEIREIDSELVRLIARRTYVADSIARVKDAEGLPTVDETQEQRVMDRAGENADRFDVDSNLVKAIFRLLIELNKVEQRERR
;
A
#
# COMPACT_ATOMS: atom_id res chain seq x y z
N MET A 1 0.61 -28.91 -7.46
CA MET A 1 -0.73 -28.62 -6.92
C MET A 1 -0.70 -27.14 -6.61
N THR A 2 -1.12 -26.33 -7.58
CA THR A 2 -1.22 -24.88 -7.42
C THR A 2 -2.52 -24.60 -6.67
N ASP A 3 -2.40 -24.06 -5.47
CA ASP A 3 -3.52 -23.52 -4.71
C ASP A 3 -4.12 -22.36 -5.51
N THR A 4 -5.26 -22.63 -6.14
CA THR A 4 -6.07 -21.60 -6.80
C THR A 4 -7.04 -21.08 -5.75
N ASP A 5 -6.87 -19.80 -5.39
CA ASP A 5 -7.72 -19.06 -4.47
C ASP A 5 -9.18 -19.06 -5.00
N PRO A 6 -10.19 -19.52 -4.23
CA PRO A 6 -11.50 -19.87 -4.79
C PRO A 6 -12.48 -18.69 -4.95
N ASP A 7 -12.05 -17.43 -4.76
CA ASP A 7 -12.95 -16.28 -4.62
C ASP A 7 -12.85 -15.20 -5.72
N HIS A 8 -12.30 -15.52 -6.90
CA HIS A 8 -12.41 -14.65 -8.07
C HIS A 8 -13.41 -15.19 -9.10
N ASP A 9 -14.70 -15.07 -8.77
CA ASP A 9 -15.79 -15.19 -9.74
C ASP A 9 -16.00 -13.85 -10.47
N THR A 10 -15.14 -13.59 -11.45
CA THR A 10 -15.33 -12.58 -12.51
C THR A 10 -15.22 -13.29 -13.87
N GLY A 11 -16.28 -14.01 -14.23
CA GLY A 11 -16.34 -14.89 -15.40
C GLY A 11 -16.32 -14.24 -16.79
N ASP A 12 -15.53 -13.19 -17.03
CA ASP A 12 -15.32 -12.63 -18.39
C ASP A 12 -13.97 -11.92 -18.60
N GLU A 13 -13.05 -11.92 -17.62
CA GLU A 13 -11.70 -11.38 -17.83
C GLU A 13 -10.76 -12.49 -18.34
N PRO A 14 -10.05 -12.28 -19.46
CA PRO A 14 -9.09 -13.26 -19.95
C PRO A 14 -8.04 -13.52 -18.88
N THR A 15 -7.69 -14.79 -18.69
CA THR A 15 -6.66 -15.15 -17.73
C THR A 15 -5.30 -14.62 -18.21
N PRO A 16 -4.35 -14.30 -17.31
CA PRO A 16 -3.02 -13.79 -17.72
C PRO A 16 -2.29 -14.70 -18.73
N ASP A 17 -2.57 -16.00 -18.72
CA ASP A 17 -2.00 -16.99 -19.62
C ASP A 17 -2.54 -16.90 -21.07
N GLU A 18 -3.65 -16.19 -21.28
CA GLU A 18 -4.29 -15.96 -22.58
C GLU A 18 -3.94 -14.59 -23.20
N MET A 19 -3.27 -13.73 -22.42
CA MET A 19 -2.92 -12.37 -22.82
C MET A 19 -1.61 -12.34 -23.60
N THR A 20 -1.55 -11.46 -24.59
CA THR A 20 -0.30 -11.11 -25.27
C THR A 20 0.63 -10.31 -24.35
N LEU A 21 1.92 -10.28 -24.68
CA LEU A 21 2.90 -9.49 -23.92
C LEU A 21 2.53 -8.00 -23.83
N ASP A 22 1.90 -7.44 -24.86
CA ASP A 22 1.52 -6.03 -24.87
C ASP A 22 0.28 -5.76 -24.01
N GLU A 23 -0.62 -6.73 -23.88
CA GLU A 23 -1.76 -6.67 -22.96
C GLU A 23 -1.28 -6.77 -21.51
N LEU A 24 -0.43 -7.74 -21.18
CA LEU A 24 0.18 -7.87 -19.83
C LEU A 24 0.95 -6.61 -19.42
N ARG A 25 1.67 -5.99 -20.35
CA ARG A 25 2.36 -4.71 -20.11
C ARG A 25 1.41 -3.55 -19.90
N SER A 26 0.23 -3.59 -20.50
CA SER A 26 -0.78 -2.55 -20.32
C SER A 26 -1.44 -2.70 -18.95
N GLU A 27 -1.74 -3.93 -18.54
CA GLU A 27 -2.23 -4.24 -17.20
C GLU A 27 -1.26 -3.76 -16.09
N ILE A 28 0.05 -4.02 -16.23
CA ILE A 28 1.06 -3.49 -15.30
C ILE A 28 1.01 -1.96 -15.21
N ARG A 29 0.86 -1.24 -16.33
CA ARG A 29 0.79 0.24 -16.32
C ARG A 29 -0.47 0.75 -15.59
N GLU A 30 -1.56 0.02 -15.70
CA GLU A 30 -2.81 0.34 -15.00
C GLU A 30 -2.64 0.12 -13.49
N ILE A 31 -2.06 -1.02 -13.10
CA ILE A 31 -1.68 -1.31 -11.70
C ILE A 31 -0.75 -0.22 -11.17
N ASP A 32 0.30 0.16 -11.89
CA ASP A 32 1.24 1.21 -11.49
C ASP A 32 0.53 2.55 -11.25
N SER A 33 -0.41 2.91 -12.14
CA SER A 33 -1.21 4.13 -12.01
C SER A 33 -2.13 4.08 -10.78
N GLU A 34 -2.73 2.93 -10.50
CA GLU A 34 -3.51 2.71 -9.30
C GLU A 34 -2.67 2.75 -8.02
N LEU A 35 -1.47 2.17 -8.03
CA LEU A 35 -0.54 2.26 -6.90
C LEU A 35 -0.21 3.71 -6.57
N VAL A 36 0.10 4.54 -7.56
CA VAL A 36 0.36 5.98 -7.36
C VAL A 36 -0.87 6.68 -6.76
N ARG A 37 -2.08 6.39 -7.28
CA ARG A 37 -3.34 6.94 -6.76
C ARG A 37 -3.59 6.52 -5.30
N LEU A 38 -3.32 5.27 -4.95
CA LEU A 38 -3.46 4.75 -3.59
C LEU A 38 -2.44 5.38 -2.63
N ILE A 39 -1.19 5.56 -3.08
CA ILE A 39 -0.15 6.27 -2.32
C ILE A 39 -0.60 7.70 -2.02
N ALA A 40 -1.04 8.44 -3.03
CA ALA A 40 -1.52 9.82 -2.86
C ALA A 40 -2.69 9.90 -1.86
N ARG A 41 -3.67 8.98 -1.97
CA ARG A 41 -4.79 8.89 -1.03
C ARG A 41 -4.31 8.59 0.39
N ARG A 42 -3.37 7.66 0.57
CA ARG A 42 -2.81 7.31 1.87
C ARG A 42 -2.11 8.51 2.51
N THR A 43 -1.32 9.25 1.74
CA THR A 43 -0.62 10.46 2.19
C THR A 43 -1.62 11.53 2.64
N TYR A 44 -2.68 11.78 1.86
CA TYR A 44 -3.74 12.73 2.25
C TYR A 44 -4.42 12.38 3.58
N VAL A 45 -4.71 11.09 3.81
CA VAL A 45 -5.30 10.64 5.08
C VAL A 45 -4.32 10.81 6.24
N ALA A 46 -3.04 10.45 6.05
CA ALA A 46 -2.01 10.60 7.07
C ALA A 46 -1.80 12.07 7.48
N ASP A 47 -1.81 12.97 6.50
CA ASP A 47 -1.75 14.42 6.72
C ASP A 47 -3.00 14.94 7.46
N SER A 48 -4.18 14.42 7.13
CA SER A 48 -5.42 14.73 7.87
C SER A 48 -5.35 14.29 9.33
N ILE A 49 -4.79 13.11 9.61
CA ILE A 49 -4.55 12.62 10.97
C ILE A 49 -3.55 13.54 11.71
N ALA A 50 -2.50 14.00 11.04
CA ALA A 50 -1.52 14.91 11.63
C ALA A 50 -2.17 16.23 12.08
N ARG A 51 -3.07 16.80 11.26
CA ARG A 51 -3.84 18.00 11.62
C ARG A 51 -4.76 17.78 12.83
N VAL A 52 -5.42 16.63 12.91
CA VAL A 52 -6.25 16.27 14.06
C VAL A 52 -5.39 16.18 15.32
N LYS A 53 -4.24 15.49 15.24
CA LYS A 53 -3.29 15.38 16.36
C LYS A 53 -2.81 16.75 16.83
N ASP A 54 -2.46 17.65 15.91
CA ASP A 54 -2.02 19.00 16.23
C ASP A 54 -3.13 19.81 16.94
N ALA A 55 -4.36 19.76 16.42
CA ALA A 55 -5.52 20.42 17.03
C ALA A 55 -5.85 19.88 18.44
N GLU A 56 -5.56 18.61 18.70
CA GLU A 56 -5.75 17.95 20.00
C GLU A 56 -4.51 18.04 20.91
N GLY A 57 -3.42 18.68 20.47
CA GLY A 57 -2.17 18.77 21.22
C GLY A 57 -1.44 17.43 21.40
N LEU A 58 -1.70 16.46 20.53
CA LEU A 58 -1.10 15.13 20.56
C LEU A 58 0.24 15.10 19.80
N PRO A 59 1.19 14.25 20.22
CA PRO A 59 2.42 14.02 19.48
C PRO A 59 2.16 13.54 18.06
N THR A 60 2.87 14.14 17.11
CA THR A 60 2.78 13.79 15.68
C THR A 60 3.48 12.46 15.36
N VAL A 61 4.53 12.11 16.11
CA VAL A 61 5.21 10.80 16.04
C VAL A 61 4.49 9.81 16.95
N ASP A 62 4.22 8.62 16.43
CA ASP A 62 3.49 7.56 17.12
C ASP A 62 4.07 6.21 16.75
N GLU A 63 5.11 5.81 17.48
CA GLU A 63 5.86 4.58 17.22
C GLU A 63 4.99 3.33 17.34
N THR A 64 3.98 3.36 18.22
CA THR A 64 3.03 2.24 18.37
C THR A 64 2.19 2.09 17.12
N GLN A 65 1.71 3.20 16.54
CA GLN A 65 0.99 3.15 15.28
C GLN A 65 1.89 2.74 14.11
N GLU A 66 3.16 3.17 14.08
CA GLU A 66 4.12 2.72 13.06
C GLU A 66 4.34 1.21 13.13
N GLN A 67 4.52 0.64 14.32
CA GLN A 67 4.64 -0.80 14.50
C GLN A 67 3.39 -1.53 13.99
N ARG A 68 2.19 -1.06 14.34
CA ARG A 68 0.93 -1.66 13.84
C ARG A 68 0.79 -1.59 12.32
N VAL A 69 1.31 -0.54 11.68
CA VAL A 69 1.35 -0.45 10.22
C VAL A 69 2.28 -1.51 9.64
N MET A 70 3.43 -1.75 10.27
CA MET A 70 4.40 -2.76 9.86
C MET A 70 3.92 -4.19 10.09
N ASP A 71 3.17 -4.43 11.17
CA ASP A 71 2.56 -5.73 11.47
C ASP A 71 1.53 -6.08 10.38
N ARG A 72 0.61 -5.15 10.08
CA ARG A 72 -0.35 -5.32 8.97
C ARG A 72 0.33 -5.51 7.62
N ALA A 73 1.45 -4.81 7.36
CA ALA A 73 2.20 -4.99 6.12
C ALA A 73 2.75 -6.42 6.00
N GLY A 74 3.21 -7.00 7.11
CA GLY A 74 3.62 -8.40 7.17
C GLY A 74 2.47 -9.37 6.94
N GLU A 75 1.36 -9.19 7.65
CA GLU A 75 0.16 -10.04 7.51
C GLU A 75 -0.40 -10.04 6.08
N ASN A 76 -0.40 -8.87 5.41
CA ASN A 76 -0.83 -8.79 4.01
C ASN A 76 0.18 -9.47 3.07
N ALA A 77 1.48 -9.35 3.33
CA ALA A 77 2.48 -10.02 2.52
C ALA A 77 2.32 -11.54 2.56
N ASP A 78 2.10 -12.08 3.76
CA ASP A 78 1.86 -13.51 3.97
C ASP A 78 0.57 -13.97 3.28
N ARG A 79 -0.49 -13.14 3.31
CA ARG A 79 -1.77 -13.44 2.65
C ARG A 79 -1.67 -13.52 1.12
N PHE A 80 -0.82 -12.71 0.51
CA PHE A 80 -0.66 -12.65 -0.95
C PHE A 80 0.58 -13.40 -1.44
N ASP A 81 1.18 -14.24 -0.59
CA ASP A 81 2.38 -15.04 -0.89
C ASP A 81 3.55 -14.23 -1.48
N VAL A 82 3.74 -13.01 -0.98
CA VAL A 82 4.86 -12.12 -1.36
C VAL A 82 5.86 -11.95 -0.22
N ASP A 83 7.11 -11.60 -0.55
CA ASP A 83 8.17 -11.44 0.46
C ASP A 83 7.83 -10.34 1.48
N SER A 84 7.64 -10.76 2.73
CA SER A 84 7.30 -9.89 3.86
C SER A 84 8.33 -8.77 4.09
N ASN A 85 9.62 -9.00 3.84
CA ASN A 85 10.65 -7.98 4.00
C ASN A 85 10.56 -6.90 2.93
N LEU A 86 10.26 -7.29 1.68
CA LEU A 86 10.04 -6.34 0.57
C LEU A 86 8.80 -5.48 0.81
N VAL A 87 7.67 -6.08 1.17
CA VAL A 87 6.44 -5.33 1.48
C VAL A 87 6.69 -4.39 2.66
N LYS A 88 7.31 -4.87 3.73
CA LYS A 88 7.71 -4.01 4.88
C LYS A 88 8.65 -2.88 4.45
N ALA A 89 9.57 -3.09 3.51
CA ALA A 89 10.44 -2.03 3.00
C ALA A 89 9.64 -0.92 2.29
N ILE A 90 8.66 -1.28 1.46
CA ILE A 90 7.75 -0.31 0.82
C ILE A 90 7.00 0.48 1.90
N PHE A 91 6.44 -0.19 2.90
CA PHE A 91 5.70 0.48 3.98
C PHE A 91 6.59 1.42 4.82
N ARG A 92 7.87 1.10 5.04
CA ARG A 92 8.82 2.03 5.66
C ARG A 92 8.96 3.30 4.84
N LEU A 93 9.12 3.19 3.51
CA LEU A 93 9.18 4.37 2.62
C LEU A 93 7.90 5.20 2.71
N LEU A 94 6.72 4.56 2.76
CA LEU A 94 5.44 5.25 2.90
C LEU A 94 5.23 5.92 4.27
N ILE A 95 5.85 5.40 5.33
CA ILE A 95 5.87 6.06 6.65
C ILE A 95 6.81 7.27 6.61
N GLU A 96 8.01 7.11 6.05
CA GLU A 96 9.00 8.18 5.95
C GLU A 96 8.52 9.34 5.06
N LEU A 97 7.85 9.05 3.94
CA LEU A 97 7.22 10.08 3.09
C LEU A 97 6.30 11.00 3.90
N ASN A 98 5.44 10.42 4.74
CA ASN A 98 4.54 11.21 5.59
C ASN A 98 5.29 12.03 6.65
N LYS A 99 6.37 11.48 7.22
CA LYS A 99 7.19 12.21 8.21
C LYS A 99 7.89 13.41 7.57
N VAL A 100 8.39 13.28 6.35
CA VAL A 100 9.03 14.38 5.61
C VAL A 100 8.02 15.48 5.32
N GLU A 101 6.85 15.14 4.76
CA GLU A 101 5.81 16.13 4.49
C GLU A 101 5.34 16.86 5.76
N GLN A 102 5.25 16.16 6.89
CA GLN A 102 4.90 16.77 8.18
C GLN A 102 5.98 17.71 8.72
N ARG A 103 7.26 17.52 8.36
CA ARG A 103 8.35 18.43 8.78
C ARG A 103 8.37 19.69 7.95
N GLU A 104 8.09 19.59 6.65
CA GLU A 104 8.07 20.73 5.73
C GLU A 104 6.90 21.70 5.99
N ARG A 105 5.83 21.23 6.63
CA ARG A 105 4.63 22.01 6.95
C ARG A 105 4.63 22.66 8.34
N ARG A 106 5.70 22.47 9.13
CA ARG A 106 5.92 23.14 10.44
C ARG A 106 6.76 24.39 10.27
#